data_AF-A0A349MN30-F1
#
_entry.id   AF-A0A349MN30-F1
#
_cell.length_a   1.000
_cell.length_b   1.000
_cell.length_c   1.000
_cell.angle_alpha   90.00
_cell.angle_beta   90.00
_cell.angle_gamma   90.00
#
_symmetry.space_group_name_H-M   'P 1'
#
loop_
_entity.id
_entity.type
_entity.pdbx_description
1 polymer ?
#
loop_
_entity_poly.entity_id
_entity_poly.type
_entity_poly.pdbx_seq_one_letter_code
_entity_poly.pdbx_strand_id
1 'polypeptide(L)' 'MKMKSLRFVFTAMVIAMLPQQGIADGHKKTMWDVITNDDRFATFAVMVENAGVEHLFNGKTAINATVYVPTNFAFSTVP' A
#
# COMPACT_ATOMS: atom_id res chain seq x y z
N MET A 1 -47.14 15.81 -17.66
CA MET A 1 -45.66 15.92 -17.70
C MET A 1 -45.14 16.35 -16.31
N LYS A 2 -45.03 15.45 -15.33
CA LYS A 2 -44.53 15.84 -13.97
C LYS A 2 -44.11 14.70 -13.03
N MET A 3 -43.77 13.52 -13.55
CA MET A 3 -43.34 12.37 -12.70
C MET A 3 -41.93 11.84 -13.01
N LYS A 4 -41.33 12.26 -14.12
CA LYS A 4 -39.95 11.88 -14.49
C LYS A 4 -38.89 12.77 -13.82
N SER A 5 -39.17 14.08 -13.66
CA SER A 5 -38.23 14.99 -12.98
C SER A 5 -38.06 14.70 -11.49
N LEU A 6 -39.09 14.23 -10.79
CA LEU A 6 -38.99 13.96 -9.35
C LEU A 6 -38.12 12.72 -9.05
N ARG A 7 -38.15 11.72 -9.93
CA ARG A 7 -37.22 10.58 -9.87
C ARG A 7 -35.78 11.01 -10.11
N PHE A 8 -35.56 11.92 -11.06
CA PHE A 8 -34.23 12.45 -11.37
C PHE A 8 -33.60 13.23 -10.20
N VAL A 9 -34.40 14.03 -9.48
CA VAL A 9 -33.91 14.77 -8.30
C VAL A 9 -33.56 13.83 -7.15
N PHE A 10 -34.36 12.79 -6.92
CA PHE A 10 -34.08 11.79 -5.88
C PHE A 10 -32.82 10.97 -6.18
N THR A 11 -32.57 10.61 -7.44
CA THR A 11 -31.34 9.89 -7.82
C THR A 11 -30.09 10.74 -7.63
N ALA A 12 -30.13 12.04 -7.94
CA ALA A 12 -28.99 12.94 -7.75
C ALA A 12 -28.66 13.17 -6.26
N MET A 13 -29.68 13.23 -5.40
CA MET A 13 -29.49 13.43 -3.95
C MET A 13 -28.83 12.21 -3.27
N VAL A 14 -29.12 10.99 -3.73
CA VAL A 14 -28.46 9.77 -3.23
C VAL A 14 -26.97 9.74 -3.58
N ILE A 15 -26.57 10.25 -4.75
CA ILE A 15 -25.15 10.32 -5.15
C ILE A 15 -24.39 11.33 -4.29
N ALA A 16 -25.00 12.46 -3.93
CA ALA A 16 -24.36 13.50 -3.11
C ALA A 16 -24.20 13.11 -1.62
N MET A 17 -24.97 12.11 -1.15
CA MET A 17 -24.96 11.66 0.25
C MET A 17 -24.09 10.41 0.47
N LEU A 18 -23.53 9.83 -0.60
CA LEU A 18 -22.45 8.87 -0.46
C LEU A 18 -21.26 9.59 0.16
N PRO A 19 -20.57 9.00 1.16
CA PRO A 19 -19.32 9.56 1.62
C PRO A 19 -18.41 9.72 0.40
N GLN A 20 -17.99 10.95 0.11
CA GLN A 20 -16.81 11.20 -0.71
C GLN A 20 -15.66 10.53 0.04
N GLN A 21 -15.45 9.26 -0.27
CA GLN A 21 -14.24 8.53 0.07
C GLN A 21 -13.15 9.38 -0.56
N GLY A 22 -12.47 10.20 0.24
CA GLY A 22 -11.31 10.94 -0.23
C GLY A 22 -10.42 9.93 -0.93
N ILE A 23 -10.13 10.17 -2.20
CA ILE A 23 -9.16 9.37 -2.93
C ILE A 23 -7.85 9.68 -2.21
N ALA A 24 -7.52 8.88 -1.19
CA ALA A 24 -6.17 8.82 -0.67
C ALA A 24 -5.31 8.49 -1.87
N ASP A 25 -4.39 9.37 -2.23
CA ASP A 25 -3.51 9.23 -3.39
C ASP A 25 -3.09 7.76 -3.52
N GLY A 26 -3.40 7.15 -4.67
CA GLY A 26 -3.26 5.71 -4.91
C GLY A 26 -1.83 5.17 -4.82
N HIS A 27 -0.87 6.00 -4.44
CA HIS A 27 0.49 5.60 -4.10
C HIS A 27 0.52 5.08 -2.66
N LYS A 28 -0.08 3.92 -2.44
CA LYS A 28 0.17 3.15 -1.21
C LYS A 28 1.62 2.69 -1.27
N LYS A 29 2.53 3.41 -0.60
CA LYS A 29 3.92 2.94 -0.44
C LYS A 29 3.87 1.54 0.16
N THR A 30 4.43 0.58 -0.56
CA THR A 30 4.55 -0.80 -0.11
C THR A 30 5.69 -0.90 0.91
N MET A 31 5.73 -1.99 1.67
CA MET A 31 6.89 -2.25 2.53
C MET A 31 8.17 -2.36 1.69
N TRP A 32 8.06 -2.93 0.48
CA TRP A 32 9.16 -3.00 -0.46
C TRP A 32 9.69 -1.62 -0.85
N ASP A 33 8.80 -0.66 -1.13
CA ASP A 33 9.23 0.72 -1.40
C ASP A 33 9.97 1.35 -0.22
N VAL A 34 9.64 0.99 1.03
CA VAL A 34 10.37 1.46 2.21
C VAL A 34 11.76 0.83 2.28
N ILE A 35 11.86 -0.47 1.99
CA ILE A 35 13.12 -1.22 2.02
C ILE A 35 14.09 -0.72 0.94
N THR A 36 13.61 -0.52 -0.30
CA THR A 36 14.49 -0.18 -1.43
C THR A 36 14.86 1.30 -1.52
N ASN A 37 14.09 2.19 -0.88
CA ASN A 37 14.38 3.64 -0.88
C ASN A 37 15.22 4.10 0.32
N ASP A 38 15.61 3.21 1.22
CA ASP A 38 16.45 3.52 2.38
C ASP A 38 17.74 2.69 2.34
N ASP A 39 18.86 3.37 2.08
CA ASP A 39 20.18 2.75 1.90
C ASP A 39 20.60 1.87 3.07
N ARG A 40 20.06 2.10 4.28
CA ARG A 40 20.36 1.29 5.47
C ARG A 40 19.87 -0.14 5.35
N PHE A 41 18.98 -0.45 4.40
CA PHE A 41 18.42 -1.80 4.20
C PHE A 41 18.90 -2.48 2.91
N ALA A 42 19.87 -1.91 2.19
CA ALA A 42 20.36 -2.45 0.92
C ALA A 42 20.80 -3.93 1.00
N THR A 43 21.48 -4.34 2.07
CA THR A 43 21.88 -5.74 2.29
C THR A 43 20.64 -6.65 2.41
N PHE A 44 19.61 -6.20 3.13
CA PHE A 44 18.37 -6.96 3.27
C PHE A 44 17.62 -7.08 1.93
N ALA A 45 17.57 -6.00 1.14
CA ALA A 45 16.92 -6.00 -0.17
C ALA A 45 17.52 -7.08 -1.09
N VAL A 46 18.85 -7.14 -1.20
CA VAL A 46 19.57 -8.15 -1.98
C VAL A 46 19.25 -9.57 -1.48
N MET A 47 19.17 -9.78 -0.18
CA MET A 47 18.81 -11.09 0.39
C MET A 47 17.38 -11.50 0.02
N VAL A 48 16.42 -10.58 0.10
CA VAL A 48 15.01 -10.85 -0.26
C VAL A 48 14.87 -11.21 -1.74
N GLU A 49 15.57 -10.49 -2.62
CA GLU A 49 15.60 -10.77 -4.05
C GLU A 49 16.23 -12.14 -4.34
N ASN A 50 17.42 -12.41 -3.77
CA ASN A 50 18.11 -13.68 -3.93
C ASN A 50 17.30 -14.88 -3.39
N ALA A 51 16.52 -14.67 -2.32
CA ALA A 51 15.62 -15.68 -1.77
C ALA A 51 14.31 -15.82 -2.55
N GLY A 52 13.99 -14.92 -3.48
CA GLY A 52 12.75 -14.96 -4.28
C GLY A 52 11.48 -14.63 -3.48
N VAL A 53 11.61 -13.94 -2.33
CA VAL A 53 10.50 -13.70 -1.40
C VAL A 53 9.96 -12.26 -1.42
N GLU A 54 10.33 -11.47 -2.43
CA GLU A 54 9.89 -10.06 -2.61
C GLU A 54 8.36 -9.89 -2.58
N HIS A 55 7.62 -10.90 -3.05
CA HIS A 55 6.15 -10.92 -3.06
C HIS A 55 5.51 -10.72 -1.66
N LEU A 56 6.24 -11.05 -0.59
CA LEU A 56 5.81 -10.83 0.78
C LEU A 56 5.84 -9.35 1.18
N PHE A 57 6.58 -8.51 0.47
CA PHE A 57 6.84 -7.10 0.81
C PHE A 57 6.25 -6.11 -0.19
N ASN A 58 6.10 -6.51 -1.46
CA ASN A 58 5.64 -5.64 -2.54
C ASN A 58 4.11 -5.45 -2.61
N GLY A 59 3.38 -5.87 -1.57
CA GLY A 59 1.93 -5.70 -1.45
C GLY A 59 1.09 -6.61 -2.35
N LYS A 60 1.71 -7.52 -3.14
CA LYS A 60 0.97 -8.51 -3.95
C LYS A 60 0.34 -9.59 -3.08
N THR A 61 1.00 -9.97 -1.99
CA THR A 61 0.41 -10.84 -0.97
C THR A 61 -0.25 -10.00 0.11
N ALA A 62 -1.53 -10.27 0.39
CA ALA A 62 -2.30 -9.57 1.41
C ALA A 62 -1.86 -9.99 2.83
N ILE A 63 -0.68 -9.52 3.24
CA ILE A 63 -0.11 -9.73 4.57
C ILE A 63 -0.27 -8.43 5.35
N ASN A 64 -0.95 -8.51 6.50
CA ASN A 64 -0.95 -7.46 7.49
C ASN A 64 -0.02 -7.87 8.63
N ALA A 65 1.24 -7.44 8.55
CA ALA A 65 2.27 -7.80 9.52
C ALA A 65 3.19 -6.61 9.80
N THR A 66 3.65 -6.52 11.04
CA THR A 66 4.80 -5.70 11.41
C THR A 66 6.06 -6.51 11.21
N VAL A 67 6.99 -6.01 10.39
CA VAL A 67 8.25 -6.71 10.09
C VAL A 67 9.43 -5.94 10.68
N TYR A 68 10.28 -6.63 11.42
CA TYR A 68 11.52 -6.08 11.96
C TYR A 68 12.67 -6.37 10.99
N VAL A 69 13.09 -5.34 10.26
CA VAL A 69 14.12 -5.46 9.21
C VAL A 69 15.50 -5.04 9.77
N PRO A 70 16.53 -5.89 9.66
CA PRO A 70 17.90 -5.54 10.05
C PRO A 70 18.51 -4.48 9.11
N THR A 71 19.30 -3.57 9.66
CA THR A 71 20.13 -2.65 8.87
C THR A 71 21.38 -3.34 8.35
N ASN A 72 22.07 -2.73 7.37
CA ASN A 72 23.38 -3.17 6.89
C ASN A 72 24.38 -3.34 8.04
N PHE A 73 24.35 -2.44 9.03
CA PHE A 73 25.21 -2.54 10.20
C PHE A 73 24.92 -3.81 11.03
N ALA A 74 23.65 -4.17 11.23
CA ALA A 74 23.31 -5.40 11.94
C ALA A 74 23.91 -6.64 11.27
N PHE A 75 23.88 -6.71 9.94
CA PHE A 75 24.55 -7.79 9.19
C PHE A 75 26.08 -7.79 9.38
N SER A 76 26.72 -6.62 9.46
CA SER A 76 28.18 -6.52 9.69
C SER A 76 28.62 -6.99 11.08
N THR A 77 27.69 -7.15 12.02
CA THR A 77 27.98 -7.62 13.39
C THR A 77 27.78 -9.12 13.58
N VAL A 78 27.42 -9.85 12.53
CA VAL A 78 27.28 -11.31 12.57
C VAL A 78 28.69 -11.93 12.64
N PRO A 79 28.98 -12.80 13.63
CA PRO A 79 30.28 -13.47 13.79
C PRO A 79 30.67 -14.37 12.62
#